data_AF-A0A352HRM4-F1
#
_entry.id   AF-A0A352HRM4-F1
#
_cell.length_a   1.000
_cell.length_b   1.000
_cell.length_c   1.000
_cell.angle_alpha   90.00
_cell.angle_beta   90.00
_cell.angle_gamma   90.00
#
_symmetry.space_group_name_H-M   'P 1'
#
loop_
_entity.id
_entity.type
_entity.pdbx_description
1 polymer ?
#
loop_
_entity_poly.entity_id
_entity_poly.type
_entity_poly.pdbx_seq_one_letter_code
_entity_poly.pdbx_strand_id
1 'polypeptide(L)'
;GNRLQASEASQPTDTVVTEMPDGTAVINTTSLAKDVEGYAGAVPLSITVRDGIIEEVKALPNEETPSFFNEAFAALAPQWKGKTVTDAIALNVDAYSGATFSSEAVIINVQRGLRYYNEKYAAAEEQETADAATKSNPASDPAWWAAIAVALAAAVLPFCIRGKWYRPVQLAANVAVLGFWTGTFISYTVLGSIVANSFSLAMLPVWLLVAIAFIMPLAGKGNRYCAWACPLGSLQQLAGMMPLPGKVRISLRVQKILATVRRIVWGVLVLLVLSGIFTDWMNYEIFTAFMPSVCSTVVTCLAAVFVVLSFVIDRPFCRTLCPVGELIDLTNRTE
;
A
#
# COMPACT_ATOMS: atom_id res chain seq x y z
N GLY A 1 12.05 36.31 56.93
CA GLY A 1 10.62 36.05 57.14
C GLY A 1 9.88 36.28 55.83
N ASN A 2 9.21 35.24 55.36
CA ASN A 2 8.33 35.11 54.19
C ASN A 2 7.64 36.38 53.64
N ARG A 3 7.59 36.51 52.29
CA ARG A 3 6.30 36.54 51.56
C ARG A 3 6.46 36.31 50.04
N LEU A 4 6.11 35.08 49.64
CA LEU A 4 5.33 34.67 48.46
C LEU A 4 5.71 35.18 47.05
N GLN A 5 6.20 34.22 46.26
CA GLN A 5 6.09 34.15 44.81
C GLN A 5 4.63 34.32 44.38
N ALA A 6 4.35 35.26 43.47
CA ALA A 6 3.14 35.27 42.66
C ALA A 6 3.53 34.84 41.25
N SER A 7 3.08 33.64 40.89
CA SER A 7 3.10 33.11 39.52
C SER A 7 2.33 34.06 38.61
N GLU A 8 3.01 34.66 37.63
CA GLU A 8 2.35 35.31 36.50
C GLU A 8 1.58 34.24 35.72
N ALA A 9 0.26 34.28 35.85
CA ALA A 9 -0.65 33.53 34.99
C ALA A 9 -0.51 34.10 33.56
N SER A 10 0.09 33.31 32.68
CA SER A 10 0.11 33.56 31.24
C SER A 10 -1.32 33.62 30.72
N GLN A 11 -1.75 34.80 30.29
CA GLN A 11 -3.00 35.00 29.54
C GLN A 11 -2.99 34.10 28.30
N PRO A 12 -4.06 33.35 28.00
CA PRO A 12 -4.11 32.52 26.81
C PRO A 12 -4.22 33.44 25.58
N THR A 13 -3.17 33.48 24.78
CA THR A 13 -3.19 34.02 23.42
C THR A 13 -4.37 33.40 22.66
N ASP A 14 -5.29 34.23 22.18
CA ASP A 14 -6.55 33.88 21.50
C ASP A 14 -6.29 33.27 20.11
N THR A 15 -5.59 32.14 20.11
CA THR A 15 -5.21 31.37 18.93
C THR A 15 -6.16 30.19 18.87
N VAL A 16 -7.07 30.21 17.89
CA VAL A 16 -8.13 29.19 17.73
C VAL A 16 -7.55 27.78 17.58
N VAL A 17 -6.36 27.65 16.97
CA VAL A 17 -5.63 26.38 16.87
C VAL A 17 -4.15 26.58 17.17
N THR A 18 -3.59 25.71 18.00
CA THR A 18 -2.15 25.58 18.26
C THR A 18 -1.66 24.26 17.71
N GLU A 19 -0.64 24.30 16.84
CA GLU A 19 -0.02 23.11 16.25
C GLU A 19 1.26 22.77 17.02
N MET A 20 1.46 21.48 17.24
CA MET A 20 2.67 20.93 17.85
C MET A 20 3.53 20.24 16.79
N PRO A 21 4.87 20.20 16.95
CA PRO A 21 5.78 19.58 15.97
C PRO A 21 5.57 18.08 15.74
N ASP A 22 4.77 17.41 16.58
CA ASP A 22 4.49 15.98 16.55
C ASP A 22 3.19 15.63 15.79
N GLY A 23 2.61 16.59 15.05
CA GLY A 23 1.37 16.40 14.30
C GLY A 23 0.09 16.59 15.11
N THR A 24 0.20 17.01 16.38
CA THR A 24 -0.96 17.29 17.23
C THR A 24 -1.46 18.71 17.00
N ALA A 25 -2.76 18.87 16.79
CA ALA A 25 -3.47 20.14 16.75
C ALA A 25 -4.40 20.27 17.96
N VAL A 26 -4.28 21.39 18.68
CA VAL A 26 -5.15 21.71 19.81
C VAL A 26 -6.05 22.88 19.40
N ILE A 27 -7.35 22.62 19.32
CA ILE A 27 -8.38 23.58 18.96
C ILE A 27 -8.97 24.17 20.25
N ASN A 28 -9.03 25.49 20.34
CA ASN A 28 -9.65 26.23 21.44
C ASN A 28 -10.93 26.90 20.95
N THR A 29 -12.07 26.55 21.54
CA THR A 29 -13.37 27.07 21.09
C THR A 29 -13.77 28.39 21.74
N THR A 30 -12.96 28.94 22.65
CA THR A 30 -13.24 30.19 23.39
C THR A 30 -13.62 31.34 22.47
N SER A 31 -12.91 31.52 21.36
CA SER A 31 -13.24 32.55 20.37
C SER A 31 -14.11 32.08 19.21
N LEU A 32 -14.17 30.78 18.97
CA LEU A 32 -14.91 30.15 17.87
C LEU A 32 -16.41 30.01 18.15
N ALA A 33 -16.78 29.94 19.43
CA ALA A 33 -18.14 29.65 19.89
C ALA A 33 -18.59 30.64 20.98
N LYS A 34 -18.23 31.93 20.83
CA LYS A 34 -18.58 32.99 21.79
C LYS A 34 -20.08 33.17 22.01
N ASP A 35 -20.88 32.80 21.02
CA ASP A 35 -22.34 32.86 21.00
C ASP A 35 -23.02 31.59 21.54
N VAL A 36 -22.25 30.59 21.99
CA VAL A 36 -22.79 29.33 22.51
C VAL A 36 -22.83 29.40 24.03
N GLU A 37 -24.03 29.50 24.58
CA GLU A 37 -24.29 29.57 26.02
C GLU A 37 -24.86 28.24 26.54
N GLY A 38 -24.33 27.80 27.70
CA GLY A 38 -24.89 26.74 28.51
C GLY A 38 -26.00 27.25 29.43
N TYR A 39 -26.19 26.60 30.57
CA TYR A 39 -27.21 27.01 31.53
C TYR A 39 -26.85 28.32 32.27
N ALA A 40 -25.56 28.52 32.56
CA ALA A 40 -25.08 29.64 33.38
C ALA A 40 -24.08 30.55 32.64
N GLY A 41 -23.57 30.15 31.47
CA GLY A 41 -22.71 30.99 30.65
C GLY A 41 -22.00 30.23 29.54
N ALA A 42 -20.96 30.83 28.98
CA ALA A 42 -20.17 30.19 27.92
C ALA A 42 -19.46 28.91 28.40
N VAL A 43 -19.40 27.90 27.54
CA VAL A 43 -18.76 26.60 27.81
C VAL A 43 -17.61 26.35 26.83
N PRO A 44 -16.46 27.05 26.99
CA PRO A 44 -15.32 26.85 26.11
C PRO A 44 -14.71 25.46 26.29
N LEU A 45 -14.19 24.89 25.20
CA LEU A 45 -13.57 23.57 25.14
C LEU A 45 -12.18 23.66 24.49
N SER A 46 -11.34 22.69 24.86
CA SER A 46 -10.10 22.36 24.19
C SER A 46 -10.19 20.96 23.58
N ILE A 47 -10.01 20.86 22.27
CA ILE A 47 -10.11 19.61 21.50
C ILE A 47 -8.74 19.29 20.95
N THR A 48 -8.21 18.12 21.27
CA THR A 48 -6.92 17.64 20.79
C THR A 48 -7.13 16.63 19.67
N VAL A 49 -6.56 16.92 18.51
CA VAL A 49 -6.62 16.07 17.32
C VAL A 49 -5.19 15.71 16.92
N ARG A 50 -4.92 14.42 16.70
CA ARG A 50 -3.66 13.92 16.15
C ARG A 50 -3.97 13.08 14.93
N ASP A 51 -3.32 13.36 13.80
CA ASP A 51 -3.50 12.60 12.55
C ASP A 51 -4.98 12.44 12.14
N GLY A 52 -5.81 13.48 12.35
CA GLY A 52 -7.24 13.45 12.04
C GLY A 52 -8.12 12.64 13.01
N ILE A 53 -7.55 12.13 14.11
CA ILE A 53 -8.24 11.40 15.18
C ILE A 53 -8.33 12.25 16.44
N ILE A 54 -9.52 12.30 17.06
CA ILE A 54 -9.74 13.04 18.31
C ILE A 54 -9.14 12.26 19.47
N GLU A 55 -8.08 12.78 20.07
CA GLU A 55 -7.45 12.16 21.25
C GLU A 55 -8.20 12.52 22.53
N GLU A 56 -8.66 13.76 22.62
CA GLU A 56 -9.21 14.30 23.86
C GLU A 56 -10.10 15.52 23.64
N VAL A 57 -11.16 15.63 24.45
CA VAL A 57 -11.99 16.83 24.60
C VAL A 57 -11.95 17.23 26.08
N LYS A 58 -11.53 18.46 26.37
CA LYS A 58 -11.45 19.01 27.72
C LYS A 58 -12.32 20.24 27.85
N ALA A 59 -13.05 20.34 28.95
CA ALA A 59 -13.73 21.58 29.32
C ALA A 59 -12.70 22.60 29.82
N LEU A 60 -12.78 23.82 29.30
CA LEU A 60 -12.07 24.98 29.82
C LEU A 60 -12.92 25.64 30.93
N PRO A 61 -12.35 26.60 31.71
CA PRO A 61 -13.10 27.29 32.77
C PRO A 61 -14.43 27.84 32.25
N ASN A 62 -15.51 27.52 32.97
CA ASN A 62 -16.88 27.89 32.65
C ASN A 62 -17.66 28.22 33.93
N GLU A 63 -18.82 28.85 33.77
CA GLU A 63 -19.66 29.33 34.89
C GLU A 63 -20.81 28.36 35.23
N GLU A 64 -20.80 27.14 34.66
CA GLU A 64 -21.84 26.13 34.89
C GLU A 64 -21.85 25.62 36.34
N THR A 65 -22.98 25.05 36.76
CA THR A 65 -23.05 24.41 38.08
C THR A 65 -22.20 23.14 38.09
N PRO A 66 -21.13 23.06 38.92
CA PRO A 66 -20.11 22.02 38.77
C PRO A 66 -20.63 20.59 38.88
N SER A 67 -21.62 20.32 39.75
CA SER A 67 -22.17 18.97 39.92
C SER A 67 -22.86 18.46 38.65
N PHE A 68 -23.74 19.27 38.04
CA PHE A 68 -24.49 18.89 36.86
C PHE A 68 -23.62 18.88 35.60
N PHE A 69 -22.73 19.88 35.46
CA PHE A 69 -21.84 19.97 34.30
C PHE A 69 -20.84 18.81 34.25
N ASN A 70 -20.22 18.45 35.38
CA ASN A 70 -19.23 17.38 35.40
C ASN A 70 -19.84 16.02 35.09
N GLU A 71 -21.05 15.73 35.57
CA GLU A 71 -21.77 14.49 35.23
C GLU A 71 -22.13 14.43 33.74
N ALA A 72 -22.65 15.53 33.19
CA ALA A 72 -22.97 15.62 31.77
C ALA A 72 -21.72 15.50 30.89
N PHE A 73 -20.65 16.24 31.21
CA PHE A 73 -19.41 16.24 30.44
C PHE A 73 -18.71 14.87 30.49
N ALA A 74 -18.72 14.19 31.64
CA ALA A 74 -18.17 12.84 31.78
C ALA A 74 -18.91 11.80 30.93
N ALA A 75 -20.21 11.99 30.70
CA ALA A 75 -21.01 11.12 29.83
C ALA A 75 -20.81 11.44 28.32
N LEU A 76 -20.54 12.70 27.99
CA LEU A 76 -20.46 13.18 26.60
C LEU A 76 -19.04 13.05 26.02
N ALA A 77 -18.03 13.57 26.71
CA ALA A 77 -16.65 13.69 26.19
C ALA A 77 -16.04 12.38 25.64
N PRO A 78 -16.25 11.19 26.26
CA PRO A 78 -15.71 9.94 25.74
C PRO A 78 -16.26 9.52 24.37
N GLN A 79 -17.44 10.02 23.98
CA GLN A 79 -18.10 9.62 22.73
C GLN A 79 -17.34 10.09 21.49
N TRP A 80 -16.58 11.17 21.59
CA TRP A 80 -15.76 11.69 20.49
C TRP A 80 -14.34 11.12 20.47
N LYS A 81 -13.86 10.56 21.59
CA LYS A 81 -12.50 10.03 21.68
C LYS A 81 -12.27 8.85 20.73
N GLY A 82 -11.19 8.90 19.97
CA GLY A 82 -10.79 7.87 19.01
C GLY A 82 -11.57 7.88 17.69
N LYS A 83 -12.51 8.81 17.51
CA LYS A 83 -13.20 9.00 16.22
C LYS A 83 -12.38 9.88 15.29
N THR A 84 -12.55 9.66 13.99
CA THR A 84 -12.07 10.61 12.98
C THR A 84 -12.87 11.91 13.08
N VAL A 85 -12.28 13.02 12.66
CA VAL A 85 -12.96 14.33 12.66
C VAL A 85 -14.26 14.28 11.86
N THR A 86 -14.26 13.62 10.69
CA THR A 86 -15.44 13.48 9.83
C THR A 86 -16.56 12.69 10.50
N ASP A 87 -16.24 11.54 11.11
CA ASP A 87 -17.22 10.72 11.82
C ASP A 87 -17.77 11.43 13.06
N ALA A 88 -16.93 12.20 13.74
CA ALA A 88 -17.30 12.96 14.93
C ALA A 88 -18.22 14.16 14.63
N ILE A 89 -18.06 14.80 13.47
CA ILE A 89 -18.99 15.86 13.00
C ILE A 89 -20.36 15.28 12.67
N ALA A 90 -20.41 14.08 12.09
CA ALA A 90 -21.64 13.38 11.72
C ALA A 90 -22.33 12.66 12.90
N LEU A 91 -21.64 12.55 14.05
CA LEU A 91 -22.15 11.86 15.23
C LEU A 91 -23.31 12.65 15.86
N ASN A 92 -24.47 12.02 15.94
CA ASN A 92 -25.58 12.53 16.73
C ASN A 92 -25.39 12.11 18.20
N VAL A 93 -25.18 13.07 19.09
CA VAL A 93 -24.95 12.84 20.52
C VAL A 93 -26.16 13.35 21.29
N ASP A 94 -26.75 12.48 22.11
CA ASP A 94 -27.91 12.83 22.92
C ASP A 94 -27.50 13.63 24.17
N ALA A 95 -28.31 14.64 24.51
CA ALA A 95 -28.08 15.47 25.69
C ALA A 95 -28.26 14.67 26.99
N TYR A 96 -27.47 15.00 28.02
CA TYR A 96 -27.58 14.36 29.32
C TYR A 96 -28.86 14.82 30.05
N SER A 97 -29.60 13.85 30.61
CA SER A 97 -30.85 14.13 31.32
C SER A 97 -30.61 14.99 32.56
N GLY A 98 -31.23 16.17 32.61
CA GLY A 98 -31.08 17.12 33.72
C GLY A 98 -30.01 18.20 33.50
N ALA A 99 -29.26 18.14 32.40
CA ALA A 99 -28.26 19.14 32.02
C ALA A 99 -28.33 19.47 30.51
N THR A 100 -29.54 19.64 29.99
CA THR A 100 -29.78 19.78 28.54
C THR A 100 -29.05 20.96 27.92
N PHE A 101 -29.19 22.17 28.50
CA PHE A 101 -28.57 23.39 27.97
C PHE A 101 -27.03 23.29 27.97
N SER A 102 -26.44 22.83 29.07
CA SER A 102 -25.00 22.60 29.17
C SER A 102 -24.51 21.51 28.21
N SER A 103 -25.30 20.45 28.02
CA SER A 103 -24.98 19.35 27.08
C SER A 103 -24.99 19.84 25.63
N GLU A 104 -26.01 20.62 25.25
CA GLU A 104 -26.15 21.20 23.92
C GLU A 104 -25.01 22.18 23.63
N ALA A 105 -24.63 23.00 24.61
CA ALA A 105 -23.48 23.89 24.50
C ALA A 105 -22.17 23.14 24.25
N VAL A 106 -21.94 22.02 24.94
CA VAL A 106 -20.77 21.14 24.72
C VAL A 106 -20.80 20.55 23.31
N ILE A 107 -21.94 20.00 22.88
CA ILE A 107 -22.09 19.38 21.55
C ILE A 107 -21.80 20.41 20.44
N ILE A 108 -22.40 21.60 20.53
CA ILE A 108 -22.20 22.67 19.55
C ILE A 108 -20.73 23.12 19.53
N ASN A 109 -20.10 23.28 20.69
CA ASN A 109 -18.67 23.65 20.77
C ASN A 109 -17.78 22.60 20.10
N VAL A 110 -18.01 21.30 20.36
CA VAL A 110 -17.28 20.22 19.70
C VAL A 110 -17.49 20.27 18.19
N GLN A 111 -18.74 20.37 17.72
CA GLN A 111 -19.04 20.43 16.30
C GLN A 111 -18.37 21.61 15.59
N ARG A 112 -18.37 22.80 16.21
CA ARG A 112 -17.74 24.00 15.64
C ARG A 112 -16.22 23.85 15.61
N GLY A 113 -15.62 23.39 16.69
CA GLY A 113 -14.17 23.13 16.76
C GLY A 113 -13.70 22.15 15.69
N LEU A 114 -14.43 21.05 15.53
CA LEU A 114 -14.13 20.03 14.51
C LEU A 114 -14.39 20.53 13.09
N ARG A 115 -15.45 21.32 12.84
CA ARG A 115 -15.69 21.93 11.53
C ARG A 115 -14.59 22.92 11.16
N TYR A 116 -14.16 23.75 12.10
CA TYR A 116 -13.03 24.67 11.87
C TYR A 116 -11.74 23.90 11.54
N TYR A 117 -11.46 22.83 12.28
CA TYR A 117 -10.34 21.94 11.96
C TYR A 117 -10.49 21.35 10.56
N ASN A 118 -11.67 20.82 10.23
CA ASN A 118 -11.93 20.25 8.91
C ASN A 118 -11.79 21.29 7.80
N GLU A 119 -12.32 22.51 7.94
CA GLU A 119 -12.17 23.57 6.93
C GLU A 119 -10.70 24.02 6.77
N LYS A 120 -9.95 24.10 7.87
CA LYS A 120 -8.54 24.51 7.85
C LYS A 120 -7.62 23.44 7.27
N TYR A 121 -7.87 22.16 7.56
CA TYR A 121 -7.00 21.05 7.18
C TYR A 121 -7.51 20.21 5.98
N ALA A 122 -8.81 20.19 5.68
CA ALA A 122 -9.34 19.58 4.45
C ALA A 122 -8.94 20.37 3.20
N ALA A 123 -8.66 21.68 3.30
CA ALA A 123 -8.07 22.43 2.18
C ALA A 123 -6.60 22.03 1.90
N ALA A 124 -5.86 21.60 2.93
CA ALA A 124 -4.50 21.06 2.78
C ALA A 124 -4.54 19.62 2.25
N GLU A 125 -5.52 18.82 2.69
CA GLU A 125 -5.79 17.46 2.22
C GLU A 125 -6.37 17.45 0.79
N GLU A 126 -7.18 18.45 0.39
CA GLU A 126 -7.65 18.68 -0.98
C GLU A 126 -6.54 19.14 -1.92
N GLN A 127 -5.55 19.89 -1.43
CA GLN A 127 -4.41 20.31 -2.24
C GLN A 127 -3.39 19.17 -2.38
N GLU A 128 -3.18 18.34 -1.34
CA GLU A 128 -2.45 17.07 -1.44
C GLU A 128 -3.20 16.03 -2.29
N THR A 129 -4.53 15.95 -2.23
CA THR A 129 -5.33 15.04 -3.07
C THR A 129 -5.58 15.56 -4.47
N ALA A 130 -5.54 16.86 -4.76
CA ALA A 130 -5.56 17.41 -6.12
C ALA A 130 -4.20 17.24 -6.80
N ASP A 131 -3.10 17.42 -6.05
CA ASP A 131 -1.75 17.10 -6.51
C ASP A 131 -1.53 15.57 -6.61
N ALA A 132 -2.18 14.77 -5.76
CA ALA A 132 -2.21 13.32 -5.86
C ALA A 132 -3.17 12.80 -6.94
N ALA A 133 -4.30 13.48 -7.24
CA ALA A 133 -5.26 13.09 -8.26
C ALA A 133 -4.76 13.43 -9.68
N THR A 134 -4.01 14.53 -9.81
CA THR A 134 -3.26 14.81 -11.04
C THR A 134 -2.10 13.80 -11.23
N LYS A 135 -1.57 13.26 -10.12
CA LYS A 135 -0.65 12.10 -10.10
C LYS A 135 -1.34 10.73 -10.11
N SER A 136 -2.67 10.63 -9.98
CA SER A 136 -3.39 9.35 -9.84
C SER A 136 -4.03 8.84 -11.13
N ASN A 137 -3.96 9.61 -12.22
CA ASN A 137 -4.06 8.96 -13.52
C ASN A 137 -2.78 8.14 -13.67
N PRO A 138 -2.82 6.79 -13.60
CA PRO A 138 -1.61 5.99 -13.84
C PRO A 138 -1.03 6.27 -15.24
N ALA A 139 -1.86 6.81 -16.15
CA ALA A 139 -1.48 7.29 -17.46
C ALA A 139 -0.65 8.60 -17.49
N SER A 140 -0.50 9.34 -16.38
CA SER A 140 0.45 10.46 -16.31
C SER A 140 1.86 10.02 -15.89
N ASP A 141 1.99 8.83 -15.32
CA ASP A 141 3.30 8.25 -14.97
C ASP A 141 3.97 7.62 -16.21
N PRO A 142 5.14 8.13 -16.65
CA PRO A 142 5.88 7.52 -17.76
C PRO A 142 6.27 6.06 -17.50
N ALA A 143 6.44 5.65 -16.24
CA ALA A 143 6.76 4.28 -15.87
C ALA A 143 5.62 3.31 -16.24
N TRP A 144 4.37 3.74 -16.10
CA TRP A 144 3.19 2.94 -16.45
C TRP A 144 3.11 2.67 -17.96
N TRP A 145 3.32 3.70 -18.78
CA TRP A 145 3.39 3.53 -20.23
C TRP A 145 4.58 2.68 -20.67
N ALA A 146 5.73 2.84 -20.02
CA ALA A 146 6.90 2.02 -20.30
C ALA A 146 6.63 0.53 -20.01
N ALA A 147 5.95 0.21 -18.91
CA ALA A 147 5.57 -1.16 -18.59
C ALA A 147 4.66 -1.77 -19.67
N ILE A 148 3.63 -1.03 -20.11
CA ILE A 148 2.71 -1.48 -21.18
C ILE A 148 3.47 -1.68 -22.48
N ALA A 149 4.30 -0.72 -22.88
CA ALA A 149 5.06 -0.79 -24.12
C ALA A 149 5.99 -2.02 -24.15
N VAL A 150 6.72 -2.28 -23.06
CA VAL A 150 7.63 -3.44 -22.95
C VAL A 150 6.86 -4.76 -22.91
N ALA A 151 5.72 -4.83 -22.21
CA ALA A 151 4.88 -6.02 -22.17
C ALA A 151 4.25 -6.33 -23.55
N LEU A 152 3.75 -5.32 -24.27
CA LEU A 152 3.26 -5.48 -25.63
C LEU A 152 4.37 -5.87 -26.60
N ALA A 153 5.55 -5.27 -26.46
CA ALA A 153 6.73 -5.62 -27.25
C ALA A 153 7.08 -7.11 -27.08
N ALA A 154 7.11 -7.61 -25.83
CA ALA A 154 7.32 -9.02 -25.52
C ALA A 154 6.28 -9.95 -26.17
N ALA A 155 5.03 -9.50 -26.30
CA ALA A 155 3.94 -10.27 -26.88
C ALA A 155 3.96 -10.25 -28.43
N VAL A 156 4.16 -9.09 -29.06
CA VAL A 156 3.90 -8.87 -30.49
C VAL A 156 5.16 -8.99 -31.33
N LEU A 157 6.24 -8.31 -30.94
CA LEU A 157 7.45 -8.19 -31.78
C LEU A 157 8.13 -9.52 -32.14
N PRO A 158 8.08 -10.60 -31.33
CA PRO A 158 8.61 -11.90 -31.76
C PRO A 158 7.95 -12.47 -33.02
N PHE A 159 6.75 -12.00 -33.39
CA PHE A 159 6.05 -12.41 -34.61
C PHE A 159 6.41 -11.53 -35.81
N CYS A 160 6.72 -10.26 -35.57
CA CYS A 160 7.00 -9.28 -36.62
C CYS A 160 8.49 -9.23 -36.98
N ILE A 161 9.39 -9.42 -36.00
CA ILE A 161 10.82 -9.21 -36.15
C ILE A 161 11.56 -10.55 -36.03
N ARG A 162 12.29 -10.93 -37.08
CA ARG A 162 13.12 -12.16 -37.13
C ARG A 162 14.62 -11.93 -36.87
N GLY A 163 15.00 -10.72 -36.44
CA GLY A 163 16.40 -10.35 -36.18
C GLY A 163 16.98 -10.96 -34.89
N LYS A 164 18.25 -11.37 -34.93
CA LYS A 164 18.96 -11.96 -33.77
C LYS A 164 19.21 -10.97 -32.62
N TRP A 165 19.33 -9.67 -32.95
CA TRP A 165 19.62 -8.60 -31.99
C TRP A 165 18.40 -8.18 -31.16
N TYR A 166 17.19 -8.39 -31.67
CA TYR A 166 15.96 -8.04 -30.95
C TYR A 166 15.82 -8.84 -29.64
N ARG A 167 16.20 -10.12 -29.65
CA ARG A 167 16.08 -11.00 -28.49
C ARG A 167 16.79 -10.45 -27.24
N PRO A 168 18.11 -10.18 -27.26
CA PRO A 168 18.79 -9.63 -26.08
C PRO A 168 18.27 -8.24 -25.68
N VAL A 169 17.89 -7.40 -26.64
CA VAL A 169 17.30 -6.08 -26.36
C VAL A 169 15.99 -6.20 -25.57
N GLN A 170 15.09 -7.08 -25.99
CA GLN A 170 13.84 -7.32 -25.24
C GLN A 170 14.11 -7.87 -23.84
N LEU A 171 15.06 -8.81 -23.70
CA LEU A 171 15.41 -9.36 -22.40
C LEU A 171 15.95 -8.26 -21.47
N ALA A 172 16.79 -7.35 -21.97
CA ALA A 172 17.31 -6.24 -21.20
C ALA A 172 16.21 -5.25 -20.80
N ALA A 173 15.29 -4.94 -21.72
CA ALA A 173 14.14 -4.09 -21.45
C ALA A 173 13.22 -4.67 -20.36
N ASN A 174 12.96 -5.98 -20.38
CA ASN A 174 12.18 -6.63 -19.31
C ASN A 174 12.85 -6.52 -17.94
N VAL A 175 14.17 -6.64 -17.87
CA VAL A 175 14.91 -6.54 -16.60
C VAL A 175 14.91 -5.10 -16.08
N ALA A 176 15.24 -4.14 -16.94
CA ALA A 176 15.36 -2.74 -16.55
C ALA A 176 14.01 -2.10 -16.25
N VAL A 177 13.03 -2.26 -17.15
CA VAL A 177 11.72 -1.62 -17.05
C VAL A 177 10.80 -2.44 -16.15
N LEU A 178 10.39 -3.63 -16.60
CA LEU A 178 9.42 -4.45 -15.84
C LEU A 178 9.97 -4.94 -14.50
N GLY A 179 11.28 -5.16 -14.39
CA GLY A 179 11.94 -5.54 -13.14
C GLY A 179 12.20 -4.34 -12.25
N PHE A 180 13.34 -3.66 -12.47
CA PHE A 180 13.86 -2.68 -11.52
C PHE A 180 13.12 -1.33 -11.49
N TRP A 181 12.54 -0.89 -12.60
CA TRP A 181 11.88 0.42 -12.65
C TRP A 181 10.42 0.36 -12.19
N THR A 182 9.63 -0.55 -12.77
CA THR A 182 8.17 -0.60 -12.54
C THR A 182 7.74 -1.72 -11.61
N GLY A 183 8.60 -2.72 -11.36
CA GLY A 183 8.28 -3.84 -10.49
C GLY A 183 7.04 -4.65 -10.95
N THR A 184 6.80 -4.69 -12.25
CA THR A 184 5.62 -5.33 -12.85
C THR A 184 5.94 -6.77 -13.24
N PHE A 185 5.51 -7.72 -12.41
CA PHE A 185 5.69 -9.15 -12.65
C PHE A 185 4.52 -9.97 -12.06
N ILE A 186 4.42 -11.23 -12.48
CA ILE A 186 3.41 -12.16 -11.96
C ILE A 186 4.03 -12.88 -10.77
N SER A 187 3.41 -12.71 -9.61
CA SER A 187 3.79 -13.33 -8.33
C SER A 187 2.53 -13.84 -7.61
N TYR A 188 2.69 -14.69 -6.59
CA TYR A 188 1.57 -15.21 -5.80
C TYR A 188 0.82 -14.11 -5.06
N THR A 189 1.57 -13.15 -4.51
CA THR A 189 1.02 -11.93 -3.89
C THR A 189 0.17 -11.13 -4.85
N VAL A 190 0.65 -10.90 -6.08
CA VAL A 190 -0.09 -10.20 -7.14
C VAL A 190 -1.32 -11.00 -7.59
N LEU A 191 -1.18 -12.32 -7.81
CA LEU A 191 -2.32 -13.17 -8.18
C LEU A 191 -3.39 -13.19 -7.09
N GLY A 192 -3.00 -13.26 -5.81
CA GLY A 192 -3.92 -13.15 -4.69
C GLY A 192 -4.61 -11.78 -4.64
N SER A 193 -3.85 -10.69 -4.88
CA SER A 193 -4.41 -9.34 -4.92
C SER A 193 -5.44 -9.16 -6.05
N ILE A 194 -5.24 -9.81 -7.19
CA ILE A 194 -6.17 -9.78 -8.32
C ILE A 194 -7.47 -10.52 -7.99
N VAL A 195 -7.40 -11.60 -7.22
CA VAL A 195 -8.60 -12.35 -6.80
C VAL A 195 -9.37 -11.58 -5.73
N ALA A 196 -8.67 -10.86 -4.85
CA ALA A 196 -9.27 -10.13 -3.74
C ALA A 196 -9.85 -8.75 -4.13
N ASN A 197 -9.34 -8.14 -5.21
CA ASN A 197 -9.69 -6.77 -5.60
C ASN A 197 -10.37 -6.70 -6.97
N SER A 198 -11.29 -5.74 -7.12
CA SER A 198 -11.90 -5.43 -8.41
C SER A 198 -10.90 -4.81 -9.40
N PHE A 199 -11.26 -4.81 -10.69
CA PHE A 199 -10.43 -4.21 -11.74
C PHE A 199 -10.09 -2.74 -11.44
N SER A 200 -8.80 -2.41 -11.52
CA SER A 200 -8.28 -1.05 -11.39
C SER A 200 -7.39 -0.72 -12.60
N LEU A 201 -7.53 0.49 -13.14
CA LEU A 201 -6.75 0.97 -14.28
C LEU A 201 -5.25 0.96 -14.01
N ALA A 202 -4.84 1.21 -12.76
CA ALA A 202 -3.43 1.19 -12.36
C ALA A 202 -2.79 -0.20 -12.59
N MET A 203 -3.56 -1.29 -12.48
CA MET A 203 -3.07 -2.66 -12.66
C MET A 203 -3.05 -3.12 -14.12
N LEU A 204 -3.41 -2.29 -15.09
CA LEU A 204 -3.46 -2.68 -16.51
C LEU A 204 -2.16 -3.36 -17.01
N PRO A 205 -0.93 -2.88 -16.69
CA PRO A 205 0.29 -3.57 -17.10
C PRO A 205 0.38 -5.00 -16.55
N VAL A 206 -0.08 -5.23 -15.31
CA VAL A 206 -0.14 -6.56 -14.69
C VAL A 206 -1.18 -7.43 -15.38
N TRP A 207 -2.38 -6.90 -15.62
CA TRP A 207 -3.44 -7.60 -16.36
C TRP A 207 -2.97 -8.02 -17.76
N LEU A 208 -2.19 -7.18 -18.44
CA LEU A 208 -1.59 -7.50 -19.72
C LEU A 208 -0.58 -8.65 -19.59
N LEU A 209 0.28 -8.68 -18.57
CA LEU A 209 1.19 -9.81 -18.33
C LEU A 209 0.42 -11.11 -18.05
N VAL A 210 -0.65 -11.05 -17.25
CA VAL A 210 -1.53 -12.20 -16.98
C VAL A 210 -2.18 -12.69 -18.28
N ALA A 211 -2.68 -11.79 -19.13
CA ALA A 211 -3.19 -12.14 -20.45
C ALA A 211 -2.11 -12.82 -21.32
N ILE A 212 -0.88 -12.32 -21.33
CA ILE A 212 0.26 -12.94 -22.04
C ILE A 212 0.59 -14.32 -21.45
N ALA A 213 0.43 -14.51 -20.14
CA ALA A 213 0.72 -15.76 -19.45
C ALA A 213 -0.32 -16.85 -19.71
N PHE A 214 -1.61 -16.51 -19.78
CA PHE A 214 -2.69 -17.50 -19.86
C PHE A 214 -3.42 -17.55 -21.21
N ILE A 215 -3.55 -16.43 -21.93
CA ILE A 215 -4.28 -16.39 -23.22
C ILE A 215 -3.37 -16.82 -24.38
N MET A 216 -2.15 -16.31 -24.43
CA MET A 216 -1.23 -16.60 -25.54
C MET A 216 -0.85 -18.08 -25.68
N PRO A 217 -0.68 -18.85 -24.59
CA PRO A 217 -0.43 -20.28 -24.73
C PRO A 217 -1.61 -21.09 -25.25
N LEU A 218 -2.86 -20.67 -24.97
CA LEU A 218 -4.06 -21.31 -25.54
C LEU A 218 -4.08 -21.25 -27.07
N ALA A 219 -3.39 -20.28 -27.67
CA ALA A 219 -3.19 -20.21 -29.11
C ALA A 219 -2.09 -21.17 -29.64
N GLY A 220 -1.65 -22.15 -28.84
CA GLY A 220 -0.64 -23.15 -29.20
C GLY A 220 0.81 -22.65 -29.21
N LYS A 221 1.08 -21.47 -28.63
CA LYS A 221 2.37 -20.76 -28.79
C LYS A 221 3.37 -20.95 -27.63
N GLY A 222 3.12 -21.93 -26.77
CA GLY A 222 3.93 -22.27 -25.60
C GLY A 222 3.93 -21.18 -24.52
N ASN A 223 4.70 -21.38 -23.45
CA ASN A 223 4.79 -20.43 -22.33
C ASN A 223 5.52 -19.13 -22.74
N ARG A 224 4.75 -18.14 -23.21
CA ARG A 224 5.26 -16.86 -23.69
C ARG A 224 5.72 -15.95 -22.57
N TYR A 225 5.02 -15.93 -21.44
CA TYR A 225 5.40 -15.08 -20.31
C TYR A 225 6.81 -15.39 -19.81
N CYS A 226 7.08 -16.65 -19.42
CA CYS A 226 8.39 -17.03 -18.90
C CYS A 226 9.51 -16.87 -19.94
N ALA A 227 9.21 -17.07 -21.22
CA ALA A 227 10.19 -16.98 -22.30
C ALA A 227 10.47 -15.54 -22.77
N TRP A 228 9.50 -14.62 -22.76
CA TRP A 228 9.61 -13.31 -23.42
C TRP A 228 9.29 -12.10 -22.55
N ALA A 229 8.57 -12.24 -21.44
CA ALA A 229 8.09 -11.09 -20.65
C ALA A 229 8.60 -11.09 -19.19
N CYS A 230 8.84 -12.26 -18.60
CA CYS A 230 9.27 -12.37 -17.19
C CYS A 230 10.64 -11.70 -16.95
N PRO A 231 10.74 -10.73 -16.01
CA PRO A 231 12.01 -10.07 -15.69
C PRO A 231 13.08 -11.04 -15.16
N LEU A 232 12.73 -11.90 -14.21
CA LEU A 232 13.67 -12.88 -13.63
C LEU A 232 14.16 -13.88 -14.68
N GLY A 233 13.25 -14.41 -15.49
CA GLY A 233 13.62 -15.32 -16.59
C GLY A 233 14.50 -14.65 -17.64
N SER A 234 14.26 -13.35 -17.89
CA SER A 234 15.07 -12.55 -18.81
C SER A 234 16.47 -12.30 -18.27
N LEU A 235 16.59 -11.95 -16.98
CA LEU A 235 17.87 -11.78 -16.29
C LEU A 235 18.71 -13.05 -16.33
N GLN A 236 18.11 -14.20 -15.99
CA GLN A 236 18.81 -15.49 -16.03
C GLN A 236 19.23 -15.88 -17.45
N GLN A 237 18.44 -15.55 -18.47
CA GLN A 237 18.83 -15.82 -19.85
C GLN A 237 19.95 -14.90 -20.33
N LEU A 238 19.94 -13.60 -19.96
CA LEU A 238 21.03 -12.68 -20.27
C LEU A 238 22.34 -13.15 -19.63
N ALA A 239 22.28 -13.60 -18.37
CA ALA A 239 23.41 -14.21 -17.69
C ALA A 239 23.93 -15.44 -18.46
N GLY A 240 23.03 -16.34 -18.87
CA GLY A 240 23.39 -17.53 -19.65
C GLY A 240 23.89 -17.24 -21.08
N MET A 241 23.60 -16.06 -21.64
CA MET A 241 24.11 -15.64 -22.95
C MET A 241 25.58 -15.21 -22.91
N MET A 242 26.13 -14.89 -21.73
CA MET A 242 27.54 -14.49 -21.61
C MET A 242 28.48 -15.62 -22.07
N PRO A 243 29.56 -15.30 -22.81
CA PRO A 243 30.48 -16.29 -23.37
C PRO A 243 31.49 -16.80 -22.32
N LEU A 244 30.99 -17.42 -21.25
CA LEU A 244 31.84 -18.00 -20.21
C LEU A 244 32.21 -19.46 -20.53
N PRO A 245 33.46 -19.89 -20.29
CA PRO A 245 33.87 -21.28 -20.41
C PRO A 245 33.21 -22.12 -19.29
N GLY A 246 32.83 -23.37 -19.61
CA GLY A 246 32.28 -24.31 -18.60
C GLY A 246 30.75 -24.46 -18.56
N LYS A 247 30.02 -24.08 -19.62
CA LYS A 247 28.57 -24.28 -19.68
C LYS A 247 28.19 -25.75 -19.59
N VAL A 248 27.31 -26.08 -18.65
CA VAL A 248 26.85 -27.46 -18.42
C VAL A 248 25.53 -27.69 -19.14
N ARG A 249 25.53 -28.61 -20.11
CA ARG A 249 24.28 -29.05 -20.76
C ARG A 249 23.63 -30.14 -19.90
N ILE A 250 22.46 -29.82 -19.34
CA ILE A 250 21.69 -30.75 -18.51
C ILE A 250 21.12 -31.89 -19.38
N SER A 251 21.32 -33.14 -18.98
CA SER A 251 20.75 -34.32 -19.66
C SER A 251 19.21 -34.37 -19.55
N LEU A 252 18.56 -35.02 -20.51
CA LEU A 252 17.09 -35.14 -20.55
C LEU A 252 16.50 -35.76 -19.26
N ARG A 253 17.23 -36.69 -18.61
CA ARG A 253 16.78 -37.30 -17.35
C ARG A 253 16.73 -36.29 -16.22
N VAL A 254 17.79 -35.48 -16.08
CA VAL A 254 17.87 -34.45 -15.04
C VAL A 254 16.81 -33.38 -15.29
N GLN A 255 16.54 -33.00 -16.56
CA GLN A 255 15.45 -32.08 -16.88
C GLN A 255 14.07 -32.61 -16.45
N LYS A 256 13.81 -33.91 -16.63
CA LYS A 256 12.57 -34.55 -16.15
C LYS A 256 12.47 -34.52 -14.62
N ILE A 257 13.55 -34.84 -13.92
CA ILE A 257 13.60 -34.80 -12.44
C ILE A 257 13.34 -33.37 -11.94
N LEU A 258 14.02 -32.37 -12.51
CA LEU A 258 13.83 -30.97 -12.16
C LEU A 258 12.39 -30.50 -12.39
N ALA A 259 11.76 -30.91 -13.50
CA ALA A 259 10.35 -30.62 -13.74
C ALA A 259 9.43 -31.28 -12.71
N THR A 260 9.72 -32.52 -12.29
CA THR A 260 8.98 -33.18 -11.21
C THR A 260 9.16 -32.47 -9.88
N VAL A 261 10.39 -32.08 -9.51
CA VAL A 261 10.66 -31.30 -8.29
C VAL A 261 9.87 -30.00 -8.32
N ARG A 262 9.94 -29.25 -9.43
CA ARG A 262 9.20 -28.00 -9.60
C ARG A 262 7.69 -28.20 -9.40
N ARG A 263 7.13 -29.29 -9.93
CA ARG A 263 5.72 -29.66 -9.75
C ARG A 263 5.36 -29.99 -8.31
N ILE A 264 6.18 -30.76 -7.62
CA ILE A 264 5.96 -31.10 -6.21
C ILE A 264 6.00 -29.82 -5.37
N VAL A 265 7.00 -28.97 -5.57
CA VAL A 265 7.12 -27.68 -4.88
C VAL A 265 5.89 -26.82 -5.12
N TRP A 266 5.46 -26.67 -6.38
CA TRP A 266 4.24 -25.94 -6.70
C TRP A 266 3.00 -26.51 -5.99
N GLY A 267 2.81 -27.84 -6.01
CA GLY A 267 1.68 -28.49 -5.37
C GLY A 267 1.65 -28.28 -3.85
N VAL A 268 2.80 -28.39 -3.19
CA VAL A 268 2.94 -28.10 -1.76
C VAL A 268 2.60 -26.64 -1.45
N LEU A 269 3.16 -25.69 -2.22
CA LEU A 269 2.91 -24.26 -2.01
C LEU A 269 1.43 -23.88 -2.21
N VAL A 270 0.77 -24.46 -3.22
CA VAL A 270 -0.68 -24.24 -3.44
C VAL A 270 -1.49 -24.86 -2.31
N LEU A 271 -1.16 -26.07 -1.85
CA LEU A 271 -1.84 -26.69 -0.70
C LEU A 271 -1.70 -25.85 0.57
N LEU A 272 -0.52 -25.30 0.84
CA LEU A 272 -0.29 -24.39 1.98
C LEU A 272 -1.20 -23.17 1.90
N VAL A 273 -1.25 -22.50 0.74
CA VAL A 273 -2.12 -21.34 0.52
C VAL A 273 -3.60 -21.70 0.68
N LEU A 274 -4.07 -22.79 0.08
CA LEU A 274 -5.46 -23.22 0.19
C LEU A 274 -5.85 -23.65 1.60
N SER A 275 -4.92 -24.21 2.36
CA SER A 275 -5.14 -24.58 3.77
C SER A 275 -5.11 -23.39 4.73
N GLY A 276 -4.65 -22.22 4.28
CA GLY A 276 -4.43 -21.05 5.15
C GLY A 276 -3.25 -21.20 6.12
N ILE A 277 -2.47 -22.27 6.01
CA ILE A 277 -1.33 -22.56 6.87
C ILE A 277 -0.06 -21.96 6.25
N PHE A 278 0.72 -21.25 7.05
CA PHE A 278 2.05 -20.75 6.68
C PHE A 278 2.03 -19.79 5.47
N THR A 279 0.99 -18.98 5.27
CA THR A 279 0.85 -18.05 4.14
C THR A 279 1.94 -16.98 4.04
N ASP A 280 2.69 -16.75 5.13
CA ASP A 280 3.82 -15.82 5.18
C ASP A 280 4.90 -16.11 4.14
N TRP A 281 4.99 -17.34 3.63
CA TRP A 281 5.95 -17.69 2.57
C TRP A 281 5.75 -16.85 1.30
N MET A 282 4.52 -16.38 1.02
CA MET A 282 4.22 -15.53 -0.14
C MET A 282 4.94 -14.17 -0.08
N ASN A 283 5.37 -13.73 1.10
CA ASN A 283 6.16 -12.51 1.25
C ASN A 283 7.66 -12.73 0.91
N TYR A 284 8.10 -13.98 0.74
CA TYR A 284 9.49 -14.37 0.46
C TYR A 284 9.67 -14.86 -0.98
N GLU A 285 9.03 -14.22 -1.95
CA GLU A 285 9.17 -14.53 -3.37
C GLU A 285 10.46 -13.94 -3.95
N ILE A 286 11.23 -14.75 -4.70
CA ILE A 286 12.48 -14.30 -5.37
C ILE A 286 12.25 -13.11 -6.32
N PHE A 287 11.03 -12.96 -6.87
CA PHE A 287 10.69 -11.82 -7.73
C PHE A 287 10.79 -10.47 -7.02
N THR A 288 10.59 -10.43 -5.70
CA THR A 288 10.73 -9.20 -4.90
C THR A 288 12.16 -8.64 -4.89
N ALA A 289 13.16 -9.44 -5.29
CA ALA A 289 14.54 -8.97 -5.41
C ALA A 289 14.72 -7.85 -6.45
N PHE A 290 13.76 -7.65 -7.37
CA PHE A 290 13.72 -6.49 -8.26
C PHE A 290 13.28 -5.19 -7.59
N MET A 291 12.80 -5.26 -6.34
CA MET A 291 12.40 -4.12 -5.51
C MET A 291 13.26 -4.06 -4.23
N PRO A 292 14.52 -3.58 -4.31
CA PRO A 292 15.46 -3.63 -3.19
C PRO A 292 15.01 -2.85 -1.94
N SER A 293 14.12 -1.87 -2.10
CA SER A 293 13.59 -1.06 -1.00
C SER A 293 12.68 -1.83 -0.04
N VAL A 294 12.08 -2.94 -0.50
CA VAL A 294 11.08 -3.72 0.26
C VAL A 294 11.48 -5.19 0.45
N CYS A 295 12.57 -5.63 -0.18
CA CYS A 295 13.01 -7.02 -0.18
C CYS A 295 13.86 -7.35 1.05
N SER A 296 13.66 -8.53 1.64
CA SER A 296 14.54 -9.03 2.69
C SER A 296 15.93 -9.40 2.15
N THR A 297 16.96 -9.23 2.99
CA THR A 297 18.35 -9.58 2.65
C THR A 297 18.47 -11.05 2.22
N VAL A 298 17.73 -11.94 2.88
CA VAL A 298 17.71 -13.38 2.57
C VAL A 298 17.25 -13.64 1.13
N VAL A 299 16.15 -13.00 0.70
CA VAL A 299 15.60 -13.18 -0.65
C VAL A 299 16.53 -12.59 -1.70
N THR A 300 17.17 -11.45 -1.41
CA THR A 300 18.16 -10.84 -2.30
C THR A 300 19.39 -11.74 -2.47
N CYS A 301 19.92 -12.30 -1.39
CA CYS A 301 21.03 -13.26 -1.45
C CYS A 301 20.64 -14.50 -2.26
N LEU A 302 19.45 -15.05 -2.04
CA LEU A 302 18.96 -16.21 -2.78
C LEU A 302 18.80 -15.90 -4.28
N ALA A 303 18.26 -14.74 -4.63
CA ALA A 303 18.16 -14.28 -6.01
C ALA A 303 19.54 -14.16 -6.67
N ALA A 304 20.51 -13.56 -5.97
CA ALA A 304 21.89 -13.45 -6.43
C ALA A 304 22.51 -14.82 -6.70
N VAL A 305 22.32 -15.81 -5.83
CA VAL A 305 22.78 -17.19 -6.04
C VAL A 305 22.24 -17.78 -7.34
N PHE A 306 20.94 -17.63 -7.61
CA PHE A 306 20.34 -18.13 -8.85
C PHE A 306 20.82 -17.38 -10.09
N VAL A 307 21.07 -16.07 -10.01
CA VAL A 307 21.66 -15.29 -11.10
C VAL A 307 23.09 -15.74 -11.38
N VAL A 308 23.90 -15.95 -10.35
CA VAL A 308 25.27 -16.47 -10.49
C VAL A 308 25.27 -17.87 -11.12
N LEU A 309 24.38 -18.75 -10.66
CA LEU A 309 24.22 -20.09 -11.23
C LEU A 309 23.79 -20.04 -12.71
N SER A 310 23.10 -18.97 -13.12
CA SER A 310 22.63 -18.78 -14.50
C SER A 310 23.75 -18.58 -15.52
N PHE A 311 24.96 -18.23 -15.08
CA PHE A 311 26.15 -18.16 -15.95
C PHE A 311 26.61 -19.55 -16.44
N VAL A 312 26.32 -20.60 -15.66
CA VAL A 312 26.74 -21.98 -15.95
C VAL A 312 25.58 -22.81 -16.52
N ILE A 313 24.38 -22.62 -15.99
CA ILE A 313 23.17 -23.37 -16.32
C ILE A 313 22.10 -22.41 -16.81
N ASP A 314 21.52 -22.63 -17.98
CA ASP A 314 20.43 -21.76 -18.45
C ASP A 314 19.18 -21.85 -17.53
N ARG A 315 18.76 -20.71 -17.00
CA ARG A 315 17.48 -20.52 -16.25
C ARG A 315 17.27 -21.55 -15.13
N PRO A 316 18.19 -21.65 -14.14
CA PRO A 316 18.15 -22.69 -13.12
C PRO A 316 16.88 -22.59 -12.26
N PHE A 317 16.55 -21.40 -11.75
CA PHE A 317 15.35 -21.19 -10.93
C PHE A 317 14.06 -21.54 -11.68
N CYS A 318 13.92 -21.07 -12.93
CA CYS A 318 12.74 -21.32 -13.74
C CYS A 318 12.51 -22.81 -14.01
N ARG A 319 13.59 -23.61 -14.03
CA ARG A 319 13.53 -25.07 -14.26
C ARG A 319 13.35 -25.89 -12.99
N THR A 320 13.75 -25.37 -11.81
CA THR A 320 13.78 -26.14 -10.55
C THR A 320 12.68 -25.76 -9.57
N LEU A 321 12.43 -24.46 -9.36
CA LEU A 321 11.72 -23.95 -8.18
C LEU A 321 10.65 -22.91 -8.49
N CYS A 322 10.63 -22.34 -9.69
CA CYS A 322 9.66 -21.30 -10.06
C CYS A 322 8.22 -21.86 -10.06
N PRO A 323 7.36 -21.46 -9.12
CA PRO A 323 6.04 -22.05 -9.00
C PRO A 323 5.05 -21.39 -9.98
N VAL A 324 5.21 -20.09 -10.29
CA VAL A 324 4.48 -19.40 -11.38
C VAL A 324 4.74 -20.05 -12.74
N GLY A 325 5.96 -20.53 -12.98
CA GLY A 325 6.32 -21.22 -14.22
C GLY A 325 5.59 -22.55 -14.38
N GLU A 326 5.45 -23.33 -13.31
CA GLU A 326 4.68 -24.58 -13.34
C GLU A 326 3.19 -24.31 -13.49
N LEU A 327 2.65 -23.29 -12.81
CA LEU A 327 1.24 -22.88 -12.95
C LEU A 327 0.88 -22.64 -14.43
N ILE A 328 1.69 -21.85 -15.13
CA ILE A 328 1.49 -21.54 -16.55
C ILE A 328 1.75 -22.79 -17.42
N ASP A 329 2.74 -23.62 -17.09
CA ASP A 329 2.99 -24.84 -17.86
C ASP A 329 1.84 -25.85 -17.72
N LEU A 330 1.14 -25.91 -16.58
CA LEU A 330 -0.02 -26.78 -16.37
C LEU A 330 -1.23 -26.35 -17.20
N THR A 331 -1.49 -25.03 -17.30
CA THR A 331 -2.58 -24.52 -18.16
C THR A 331 -2.34 -24.79 -19.64
N ASN A 332 -1.10 -25.10 -20.03
CA ASN A 332 -0.72 -25.36 -21.42
C ASN A 332 -0.71 -26.84 -21.78
N ARG A 333 -0.89 -27.74 -20.80
CA ARG A 333 -0.88 -29.20 -20.97
C ARG A 333 -2.27 -29.80 -21.18
N THR A 334 -3.30 -28.96 -21.32
CA THR A 334 -4.63 -29.42 -21.74
C THR A 334 -4.64 -29.67 -23.24
N GLU A 335 -3.90 -30.69 -23.67
CA GLU A 335 -4.15 -31.58 -24.81
C GLU A 335 -3.62 -32.98 -24.45
#